data_AF-A0A7Y2CG26-F1
#
_entry.id   AF-A0A7Y2CG26-F1
#
_cell.length_a   1.000
_cell.length_b   1.000
_cell.length_c   1.000
_cell.angle_alpha   90.00
_cell.angle_beta   90.00
_cell.angle_gamma   90.00
#
_symmetry.space_group_name_H-M   'P 1'
#
loop_
_entity.id
_entity.type
_entity.pdbx_description
1 polymer ?
#
loop_
_entity_poly.entity_id
_entity_poly.type
_entity_poly.pdbx_seq_one_letter_code
_entity_poly.pdbx_strand_id
1 'polypeptide(L)'
;MNVHQLKVLFIDLIETMKLEKAYITAGAFEKLEKIADRKQLRIAALEKLLNNPQLRHEIGQCSKEIERFERNARENESLLLSAKNGVSAAKHRLKQIAMRARNIGVYGENGNKIQTHNSVVTRNKIA
;
A
#
# COMPACT_ATOMS: atom_id res chain seq x y z
N MET A 1 35.05 4.31 -13.72
CA MET A 1 33.66 4.58 -13.28
C MET A 1 33.77 5.62 -12.18
N ASN A 2 33.16 6.79 -12.36
CA ASN A 2 33.43 8.01 -11.58
C ASN A 2 32.34 8.28 -10.54
N VAL A 3 32.67 9.05 -9.49
CA VAL A 3 31.74 9.75 -8.56
C VAL A 3 30.44 10.21 -9.22
N HIS A 4 30.55 10.69 -10.46
CA HIS A 4 29.42 11.18 -11.25
C HIS A 4 28.30 10.12 -11.44
N GLN A 5 28.66 8.86 -11.68
CA GLN A 5 27.67 7.78 -11.83
C GLN A 5 26.94 7.48 -10.51
N LEU A 6 27.65 7.56 -9.38
CA LEU A 6 27.06 7.39 -8.06
C LEU A 6 26.04 8.49 -7.78
N LYS A 7 26.38 9.75 -8.07
CA LYS A 7 25.47 10.90 -7.91
C LYS A 7 24.25 10.80 -8.83
N VAL A 8 24.43 10.44 -10.09
CA VAL A 8 23.31 10.24 -11.03
C VAL A 8 22.36 9.17 -10.51
N LEU A 9 22.89 8.08 -9.96
CA LEU A 9 22.08 6.98 -9.44
C LEU A 9 21.27 7.39 -8.19
N PHE A 10 21.85 8.20 -7.30
CA PHE A 10 21.10 8.78 -6.18
C PHE A 10 20.00 9.74 -6.63
N ILE A 11 20.28 10.59 -7.64
CA ILE A 11 19.27 11.49 -8.21
C ILE A 11 18.11 10.67 -8.81
N ASP A 12 18.40 9.63 -9.59
CA ASP A 12 17.41 8.71 -10.15
C ASP A 12 16.55 8.05 -9.07
N LEU A 13 17.18 7.59 -7.98
CA LEU A 13 16.46 7.00 -6.84
C LEU A 13 15.54 8.02 -6.16
N ILE A 14 16.03 9.24 -5.95
CA ILE A 14 15.24 10.33 -5.34
C ILE A 14 14.04 10.68 -6.22
N GLU A 15 14.21 10.80 -7.53
CA GLU A 15 13.10 11.05 -8.46
C GLU A 15 12.11 9.87 -8.47
N THR A 16 12.61 8.64 -8.39
CA THR A 16 11.74 7.46 -8.25
C THR A 16 10.92 7.50 -6.96
N MET A 17 11.49 7.94 -5.83
CA MET A 17 10.73 8.13 -4.58
C MET A 17 9.67 9.22 -4.71
N LYS A 18 9.96 10.32 -5.41
CA LYS A 18 8.96 11.40 -5.63
C LYS A 18 7.80 10.92 -6.50
N LEU A 19 8.09 10.13 -7.54
CA LEU A 19 7.06 9.52 -8.38
C LEU A 19 6.21 8.53 -7.58
N GLU A 20 6.83 7.71 -6.72
CA GLU A 20 6.09 6.84 -5.79
C GLU A 20 5.14 7.64 -4.91
N LYS A 21 5.62 8.71 -4.28
CA LYS A 21 4.80 9.61 -3.47
C LYS A 21 3.59 10.11 -4.26
N ALA A 22 3.82 10.61 -5.47
CA ALA A 22 2.77 11.12 -6.33
C ALA A 22 1.70 10.05 -6.63
N TYR A 23 2.11 8.82 -6.95
CA TYR A 23 1.16 7.73 -7.21
C TYR A 23 0.41 7.28 -5.96
N ILE A 24 1.05 7.22 -4.79
CA ILE A 24 0.37 6.91 -3.53
C ILE A 24 -0.69 7.98 -3.22
N THR A 25 -0.35 9.26 -3.37
CA THR A 25 -1.29 10.37 -3.11
C THR A 25 -2.43 10.43 -4.13
N ALA A 26 -2.17 10.03 -5.38
CA ALA A 26 -3.20 9.96 -6.42
C ALA A 26 -4.06 8.69 -6.36
N GLY A 27 -3.73 7.74 -5.47
CA GLY A 27 -4.40 6.45 -5.39
C GLY A 27 -4.13 5.51 -6.58
N ALA A 28 -3.11 5.81 -7.39
CA ALA A 28 -2.72 5.05 -8.58
C ALA A 28 -1.83 3.86 -8.22
N PHE A 29 -2.35 2.96 -7.37
CA PHE A 29 -1.58 1.83 -6.81
C PHE A 29 -1.12 0.83 -7.87
N GLU A 30 -1.79 0.75 -9.02
CA GLU A 30 -1.42 -0.09 -10.17
C GLU A 30 -0.06 0.27 -10.77
N LYS A 31 0.42 1.49 -10.54
CA LYS A 31 1.74 1.95 -11.05
C LYS A 31 2.88 1.66 -10.08
N LEU A 32 2.57 1.28 -8.83
CA LEU A 32 3.58 1.08 -7.79
C LEU A 32 4.43 -0.17 -8.01
N GLU A 33 3.92 -1.19 -8.70
CA GLU A 33 4.69 -2.39 -9.05
C GLU A 33 5.90 -2.03 -9.91
N LYS A 34 5.69 -1.27 -11.00
CA LYS A 34 6.77 -0.79 -11.87
C LYS A 34 7.77 0.11 -11.15
N ILE A 35 7.30 0.85 -10.13
CA ILE A 35 8.18 1.68 -9.30
C ILE A 35 9.01 0.81 -8.36
N ALA A 36 8.43 -0.24 -7.75
CA ALA A 36 9.15 -1.20 -6.94
C ALA A 36 10.28 -1.88 -7.72
N ASP A 37 10.00 -2.34 -8.95
CA ASP A 37 11.02 -2.95 -9.82
C ASP A 37 12.17 -1.98 -10.13
N ARG A 38 11.85 -0.73 -10.47
CA ARG A 38 12.85 0.31 -10.72
C ARG A 38 13.71 0.58 -9.48
N LYS A 39 13.09 0.63 -8.29
CA LYS A 39 13.82 0.79 -7.02
C LYS A 39 14.77 -0.37 -6.79
N GLN A 40 14.31 -1.61 -6.96
CA GLN A 40 15.13 -2.81 -6.76
C GLN A 40 16.32 -2.84 -7.72
N LEU A 41 16.10 -2.56 -9.00
CA LEU A 41 17.18 -2.48 -9.99
C LEU A 41 18.23 -1.41 -9.65
N ARG A 42 17.77 -0.23 -9.19
CA ARG A 42 18.66 0.87 -8.83
C ARG A 42 19.41 0.62 -7.52
N ILE A 43 18.77 0.02 -6.52
CA ILE A 43 19.43 -0.39 -5.27
C ILE A 43 20.49 -1.46 -5.56
N ALA A 44 20.16 -2.48 -6.37
CA ALA A 44 21.15 -3.49 -6.77
C ALA A 44 22.33 -2.89 -7.54
N ALA A 45 22.08 -1.88 -8.38
CA ALA A 45 23.15 -1.14 -9.05
C ALA A 45 23.99 -0.30 -8.07
N LEU A 46 23.36 0.34 -7.07
CA LEU A 46 24.05 1.05 -6.00
C LEU A 46 24.95 0.11 -5.21
N GLU A 47 24.44 -1.04 -4.76
CA GLU A 47 25.20 -2.05 -4.01
C GLU A 47 26.43 -2.51 -4.78
N LYS A 48 26.28 -2.77 -6.10
CA LYS A 48 27.42 -3.12 -6.97
C LYS A 48 28.47 -2.01 -7.02
N LEU A 49 28.06 -0.73 -7.06
CA LEU A 49 28.98 0.40 -7.02
C LEU A 49 29.70 0.51 -5.68
N LEU A 50 29.00 0.27 -4.57
CA LEU A 50 29.55 0.36 -3.22
C LEU A 50 30.53 -0.77 -2.88
N ASN A 51 30.46 -1.89 -3.61
CA ASN A 51 31.47 -2.95 -3.55
C ASN A 51 32.81 -2.56 -4.17
N ASN A 52 32.87 -1.45 -4.94
CA ASN A 52 34.14 -0.91 -5.43
C ASN A 52 34.81 -0.04 -4.33
N PRO A 53 36.01 -0.40 -3.84
CA PRO A 53 36.69 0.32 -2.76
C PRO A 53 36.92 1.80 -3.07
N GLN A 54 37.18 2.15 -4.34
CA GLN A 54 37.43 3.54 -4.75
C GLN A 54 36.17 4.40 -4.59
N LEU A 55 35.01 3.87 -5.00
CA LEU A 55 33.72 4.56 -4.89
C LEU A 55 33.20 4.58 -3.45
N ARG A 56 33.58 3.60 -2.64
CA ARG A 56 33.20 3.53 -1.22
C ARG A 56 33.70 4.74 -0.43
N HIS A 57 34.89 5.25 -0.74
CA HIS A 57 35.42 6.47 -0.14
C HIS A 57 34.70 7.74 -0.63
N GLU A 58 34.13 7.70 -1.84
CA GLU A 58 33.39 8.81 -2.43
C GLU A 58 31.94 8.91 -1.94
N ILE A 59 31.42 7.86 -1.29
CA ILE A 59 30.04 7.85 -0.76
C ILE A 59 29.78 8.98 0.24
N GLY A 60 30.80 9.38 1.01
CA GLY A 60 30.71 10.50 1.95
C GLY A 60 30.40 11.83 1.27
N GLN A 61 30.73 11.98 -0.02
CA GLN A 61 30.39 13.15 -0.81
C GLN A 61 28.92 13.21 -1.24
N CYS A 62 28.17 12.11 -1.04
CA CYS A 62 26.75 11.99 -1.38
C CYS A 62 25.86 11.98 -0.12
N SER A 63 26.36 12.48 1.02
CA SER A 63 25.64 12.44 2.30
C SER A 63 24.29 13.16 2.23
N LYS A 64 24.22 14.31 1.57
CA LYS A 64 22.97 15.08 1.39
C LYS A 64 21.95 14.30 0.56
N GLU A 65 22.40 13.61 -0.47
CA GLU A 65 21.56 12.80 -1.34
C GLU A 65 21.02 11.57 -0.58
N ILE A 66 21.85 10.94 0.25
CA ILE A 66 21.44 9.83 1.14
C ILE A 66 20.38 10.31 2.14
N GLU A 67 20.62 11.41 2.85
CA GLU A 67 19.65 11.98 3.79
C GLU A 67 18.31 12.31 3.10
N ARG A 68 18.37 12.85 1.89
CA ARG A 68 17.18 13.17 1.10
C ARG A 68 16.43 11.92 0.67
N PHE A 69 17.15 10.87 0.26
CA PHE A 69 16.57 9.58 -0.07
C PHE A 69 15.88 8.96 1.15
N GLU A 70 16.55 8.90 2.31
CA GLU A 70 15.99 8.36 3.55
C GLU A 70 14.72 9.09 3.98
N ARG A 71 14.74 10.43 3.90
CA ARG A 71 13.56 11.24 4.22
C ARG A 71 12.38 10.89 3.33
N ASN A 72 12.59 10.85 2.02
CA ASN A 72 11.54 10.49 1.08
C ASN A 72 11.02 9.07 1.29
N ALA A 73 11.91 8.12 1.60
CA ALA A 73 11.54 6.74 1.88
C ALA A 73 10.64 6.63 3.12
N ARG A 74 10.99 7.33 4.22
CA ARG A 74 10.16 7.38 5.45
C ARG A 74 8.80 8.03 5.19
N GLU A 75 8.76 9.11 4.42
CA GLU A 75 7.50 9.75 4.02
C GLU A 75 6.60 8.79 3.23
N ASN A 76 7.16 8.09 2.23
CA ASN A 76 6.42 7.13 1.42
C ASN A 76 5.91 5.95 2.26
N GLU A 77 6.73 5.42 3.18
CA GLU A 77 6.33 4.37 4.11
C GLU A 77 5.14 4.81 4.97
N SER A 78 5.19 6.01 5.54
CA SER A 78 4.10 6.59 6.34
C SER A 78 2.79 6.71 5.54
N LEU A 79 2.88 7.15 4.28
CA LEU A 79 1.73 7.26 3.38
C LEU A 79 1.14 5.88 3.06
N LEU A 80 1.97 4.89 2.75
CA LEU A 80 1.53 3.51 2.49
C LEU A 80 0.85 2.89 3.71
N LEU A 81 1.41 3.09 4.90
CA LEU A 81 0.82 2.62 6.15
C LEU A 81 -0.54 3.26 6.40
N SER A 82 -0.64 4.57 6.17
CA SER A 82 -1.91 5.32 6.28
C SER A 82 -2.96 4.79 5.29
N ALA A 83 -2.58 4.55 4.04
CA ALA A 83 -3.46 3.97 3.02
C ALA A 83 -3.94 2.56 3.41
N LYS A 84 -3.03 1.70 3.89
CA LYS A 84 -3.34 0.35 4.39
C LYS A 84 -4.36 0.40 5.54
N ASN A 85 -4.16 1.30 6.50
CA ASN A 85 -5.08 1.47 7.63
C ASN A 85 -6.46 1.95 7.17
N GLY A 86 -6.51 2.89 6.23
CA GLY A 86 -7.76 3.36 5.61
C GLY A 86 -8.55 2.23 4.92
N VAL A 87 -7.88 1.42 4.11
CA VAL A 87 -8.48 0.25 3.44
C VAL A 87 -8.99 -0.78 4.47
N SER A 88 -8.21 -1.05 5.53
CA SER A 88 -8.62 -1.96 6.60
C SER A 88 -9.90 -1.48 7.30
N ALA A 89 -9.95 -0.19 7.65
CA ALA A 89 -11.13 0.42 8.26
C ALA A 89 -12.36 0.37 7.33
N ALA A 90 -12.16 0.64 6.03
CA ALA A 90 -13.22 0.53 5.03
C ALA A 90 -13.76 -0.91 4.93
N LYS A 91 -12.89 -1.92 4.87
CA LYS A 91 -13.27 -3.34 4.88
C LYS A 91 -14.07 -3.70 6.14
N HIS A 92 -13.65 -3.22 7.30
CA HIS A 92 -14.36 -3.46 8.56
C HIS A 92 -15.76 -2.85 8.53
N ARG A 93 -15.90 -1.59 8.07
CA ARG A 93 -17.20 -0.92 7.91
C ARG A 93 -18.11 -1.65 6.94
N LEU A 94 -17.60 -2.08 5.79
CA LEU A 94 -18.38 -2.87 4.81
C LEU A 94 -18.88 -4.18 5.42
N LYS A 95 -18.05 -4.88 6.20
CA LYS A 95 -18.46 -6.09 6.92
C LYS A 95 -19.59 -5.80 7.92
N GLN A 96 -19.48 -4.71 8.68
CA GLN A 96 -20.53 -4.31 9.62
C GLN A 96 -21.85 -3.97 8.90
N ILE A 97 -21.79 -3.24 7.78
CA ILE A 97 -22.97 -2.93 6.96
C ILE A 97 -23.62 -4.21 6.43
N ALA A 98 -22.82 -5.13 5.89
CA ALA A 98 -23.33 -6.42 5.38
C ALA A 98 -23.99 -7.27 6.49
N MET A 99 -23.41 -7.29 7.70
CA MET A 99 -24.01 -7.96 8.86
C MET A 99 -25.33 -7.31 9.29
N ARG A 100 -25.39 -5.97 9.32
CA ARG A 100 -26.62 -5.24 9.64
C ARG A 100 -27.70 -5.48 8.60
N ALA A 101 -27.38 -5.42 7.30
CA ALA A 101 -28.33 -5.70 6.22
C ALA A 101 -28.89 -7.13 6.31
N ARG A 102 -28.04 -8.13 6.63
CA ARG A 102 -28.47 -9.50 6.87
C ARG A 102 -29.40 -9.61 8.08
N ASN A 103 -29.12 -8.87 9.16
CA ASN A 103 -29.98 -8.85 10.34
C ASN A 103 -31.30 -8.12 10.10
N ILE A 104 -31.32 -7.04 9.30
CA ILE A 104 -32.55 -6.30 8.94
C ILE A 104 -33.49 -7.19 8.13
N GLY A 105 -32.97 -8.02 7.22
CA GLY A 105 -33.79 -9.03 6.51
C GLY A 105 -34.35 -10.16 7.38
N VAL A 106 -33.99 -10.22 8.67
CA VAL A 106 -34.48 -11.20 9.66
C VAL A 106 -35.51 -10.57 10.61
N TYR A 107 -35.69 -9.24 10.57
CA TYR A 107 -36.82 -8.58 11.22
C TYR A 107 -37.93 -8.43 10.18
N GLY A 108 -38.99 -9.24 10.30
CA GLY A 108 -40.25 -8.94 9.62
C GLY A 108 -40.73 -7.55 10.03
N GLU A 109 -41.59 -6.95 9.20
CA GLU A 109 -42.13 -5.56 9.25
C GLU A 109 -42.57 -5.02 10.63
N ASN A 110 -42.66 -5.86 11.66
CA ASN A 110 -43.12 -5.54 13.01
C ASN A 110 -42.04 -5.67 14.11
N GLY A 111 -40.76 -5.82 13.79
CA GLY A 111 -39.65 -5.74 14.76
C GLY A 111 -39.51 -6.92 15.74
N ASN A 112 -40.34 -7.96 15.66
CA ASN A 112 -40.17 -9.17 16.46
C ASN A 112 -39.18 -10.14 15.82
N LYS A 113 -38.18 -10.58 16.59
CA LYS A 113 -37.23 -11.64 16.21
C LYS A 113 -38.00 -12.88 15.76
N ILE A 114 -37.78 -13.32 14.53
CA ILE A 114 -38.18 -14.68 14.11
C ILE A 114 -37.25 -15.67 14.83
N GLN A 115 -37.62 -16.07 16.04
CA GLN A 115 -37.08 -17.28 16.67
C GLN A 115 -37.87 -18.47 16.13
N THR A 116 -37.42 -19.07 15.04
CA THR A 116 -37.92 -20.37 14.61
C THR A 116 -37.29 -21.44 15.49
N HIS A 117 -37.96 -21.78 16.59
CA HIS A 117 -37.61 -22.97 17.36
C HIS A 117 -38.33 -24.23 16.91
N ASN A 118 -39.32 -24.14 16.02
CA ASN A 118 -39.98 -25.31 15.46
C ASN A 118 -40.23 -25.12 13.96
N SER A 119 -39.42 -25.81 13.18
CA SER A 119 -39.68 -26.16 11.80
C SER A 119 -41.06 -26.81 11.68
N VAL A 120 -41.98 -26.24 10.91
CA VAL A 120 -42.76 -26.96 9.89
C VAL A 120 -43.10 -25.95 8.80
N VAL A 121 -42.38 -26.00 7.68
CA VAL A 121 -42.81 -25.34 6.43
C VAL A 121 -43.76 -26.31 5.74
N THR A 122 -45.06 -26.13 5.89
CA THR A 122 -46.04 -26.81 5.04
C THR A 122 -46.39 -25.91 3.87
N ARG A 123 -45.86 -26.26 2.70
CA ARG A 123 -46.18 -25.61 1.42
C ARG A 123 -47.59 -26.05 1.02
N ASN A 124 -48.61 -25.21 1.24
CA ASN A 124 -49.94 -25.48 0.70
C ASN A 124 -49.91 -25.24 -0.82
N LYS A 125 -50.08 -26.32 -1.59
CA LYS A 125 -50.44 -26.26 -3.01
C LYS A 125 -51.87 -25.72 -3.09
N ILE A 126 -52.02 -24.58 -3.74
CA ILE A 126 -53.33 -24.09 -4.19
C ILE A 126 -53.76 -25.05 -5.31
N ALA A 127 -54.90 -25.71 -5.12
CA ALA A 127 -55.67 -26.40 -6.15
C ALA A 127 -56.94 -25.58 -6.42
#